data_AF-A0A3D5V058-F1
#
_entry.id   AF-A0A3D5V058-F1
#
_cell.length_a   1.000
_cell.length_b   1.000
_cell.length_c   1.000
_cell.angle_alpha   90.00
_cell.angle_beta   90.00
_cell.angle_gamma   90.00
#
_symmetry.space_group_name_H-M   'P 1'
#
loop_
_entity.id
_entity.type
_entity.pdbx_description
1 polymer ?
#
loop_
_entity_poly.entity_id
_entity_poly.type
_entity_poly.pdbx_seq_one_letter_code
_entity_poly.pdbx_strand_id
1 'polypeptide(L)' 'WGQMSFWGATVITNLFGAIPVVGEALRTWLWGGFSVGDPTLNRFFSL' A
#
# COMPACT_ATOMS: atom_id res chain seq x y z
N TRP A 1 2.68 -11.67 -8.35
CA TRP A 1 3.44 -11.32 -7.13
C TRP A 1 3.46 -12.52 -6.18
N GLY A 2 4.58 -12.76 -5.48
CA GLY A 2 4.70 -13.84 -4.50
C GLY A 2 4.21 -13.45 -3.10
N GLN A 3 4.04 -14.44 -2.21
CA GLN A 3 3.63 -14.25 -0.80
C GLN A 3 4.47 -13.18 -0.08
N MET A 4 5.80 -13.24 -0.19
CA MET A 4 6.69 -12.26 0.45
C MET A 4 6.54 -10.85 -0.13
N SER A 5 6.28 -10.71 -1.43
CA SER A 5 6.06 -9.40 -2.07
C SER A 5 4.76 -8.75 -1.59
N PHE A 6 3.70 -9.54 -1.45
CA PHE A 6 2.40 -9.08 -0.95
C PHE A 6 2.49 -8.60 0.51
N TRP A 7 3.08 -9.43 1.38
CA TRP A 7 3.24 -9.07 2.80
C TRP A 7 4.23 -7.92 2.99
N GLY A 8 5.32 -7.89 2.23
CA GLY A 8 6.28 -6.79 2.24
C GLY A 8 5.64 -5.46 1.87
N ALA A 9 4.86 -5.42 0.79
CA ALA A 9 4.11 -4.22 0.39
C ALA A 9 3.12 -3.78 1.48
N THR A 10 2.41 -4.72 2.10
CA THR A 10 1.45 -4.46 3.19
C THR A 10 2.14 -3.85 4.42
N VAL A 11 3.26 -4.41 4.86
CA VAL A 11 3.99 -3.92 6.05
C VAL A 11 4.56 -2.53 5.80
N ILE A 12 5.23 -2.30 4.68
CA ILE A 12 5.85 -1.00 4.36
C ILE A 12 4.79 0.10 4.24
N THR A 13 3.68 -0.17 3.56
CA THR A 13 2.61 0.82 3.37
C THR A 13 1.83 1.11 4.66
N ASN A 14 1.71 0.15 5.57
CA ASN A 14 1.11 0.36 6.88
C ASN A 14 1.93 1.32 7.77
N LEU A 15 3.24 1.47 7.54
CA LEU A 15 4.05 2.47 8.25
C LEU A 15 3.57 3.90 7.98
N PHE A 16 3.09 4.20 6.77
CA PHE A 16 2.51 5.50 6.45
C PHE A 16 1.18 5.74 7.17
N GLY A 17 0.46 4.67 7.52
CA GLY A 17 -0.73 4.72 8.37
C GLY A 17 -0.47 5.27 9.77
N ALA A 18 0.77 5.21 10.26
CA ALA A 18 1.14 5.73 11.58
C ALA A 18 1.24 7.28 11.63
N ILE A 19 1.15 7.97 10.49
CA ILE A 19 1.18 9.43 10.45
C ILE A 19 -0.16 9.99 10.97
N PRO A 20 -0.15 10.84 12.01
CA PRO A 20 -1.38 11.38 12.56
C PRO A 20 -2.12 12.24 11.53
N VAL A 21 -3.46 12.21 11.57
CA VAL A 21 -4.40 12.95 10.70
C VAL A 21 -4.42 12.48 9.23
N VAL A 22 -3.27 12.23 8.60
CA VAL A 22 -3.18 11.95 7.15
C VAL A 22 -2.78 10.53 6.79
N GLY A 23 -2.35 9.71 7.75
CA GLY A 23 -1.76 8.40 7.48
C GLY A 23 -2.73 7.41 6.82
N GLU A 24 -3.98 7.35 7.31
CA GLU A 24 -5.04 6.49 6.75
C GLU A 24 -5.30 6.84 5.28
N ALA A 25 -5.46 8.13 4.98
CA ALA A 25 -5.73 8.61 3.63
C ALA A 25 -4.56 8.35 2.67
N LEU A 26 -3.32 8.55 3.14
CA LEU A 26 -2.11 8.25 2.37
C LEU A 26 -1.99 6.75 2.06
N ARG A 27 -2.25 5.89 3.04
CA ARG A 27 -2.24 4.43 2.87
C ARG A 27 -3.28 3.99 1.84
N THR A 28 -4.52 4.45 1.95
CA THR A 28 -5.60 4.13 1.01
C THR A 28 -5.29 4.66 -0.39
N TRP A 29 -4.68 5.84 -0.48
CA TRP A 29 -4.24 6.41 -1.76
C TRP A 29 -3.13 5.58 -2.40
N LEU A 30 -2.13 5.12 -1.63
CA LEU A 30 -1.06 4.24 -2.11
C LEU A 30 -1.61 2.91 -2.62
N TRP A 31 -2.57 2.31 -1.90
CA TRP A 31 -3.19 1.06 -2.32
C TRP A 31 -4.14 1.20 -3.51
N GLY A 32 -4.79 2.37 -3.65
CA GLY A 32 -5.88 2.54 -4.60
C GLY A 32 -7.12 1.73 -4.22
N GLY A 33 -7.28 1.39 -2.94
CA GLY A 33 -8.33 0.54 -2.40
C GLY A 33 -8.16 0.26 -0.90
N PHE A 34 -8.99 -0.62 -0.33
CA PHE A 34 -8.94 -0.95 1.10
C PHE A 34 -7.85 -1.95 1.49
N SER A 35 -7.22 -2.61 0.51
CA SER A 35 -6.13 -3.56 0.70
C SER A 35 -5.18 -3.52 -0.50
N VAL A 36 -3.97 -4.06 -0.31
CA VAL A 36 -3.01 -4.28 -1.40
C VAL A 36 -3.64 -5.21 -2.45
N GLY A 37 -3.65 -4.79 -3.72
CA GLY A 37 -4.26 -5.54 -4.82
C GLY A 37 -3.76 -5.08 -6.19
N ASP A 38 -4.49 -5.41 -7.26
CA ASP A 38 -4.14 -5.04 -8.63
C ASP A 38 -3.88 -3.53 -8.86
N PRO A 39 -4.66 -2.60 -8.25
CA PRO A 39 -4.38 -1.17 -8.38
C PRO A 39 -3.03 -0.76 -7.76
N THR A 40 -2.66 -1.39 -6.64
CA THR A 40 -1.37 -1.16 -5.97
C THR A 40 -0.22 -1.68 -6.81
N LEU A 41 -0.39 -2.87 -7.38
CA LEU A 41 0.60 -3.56 -8.21
C LEU A 41 0.90 -2.80 -9.50
N ASN A 42 -0.14 -2.38 -10.22
CA ASN A 42 0.02 -1.62 -11.45
C ASN A 42 0.73 -0.28 -11.20
N ARG A 43 0.43 0.38 -10.08
CA ARG A 43 1.11 1.61 -9.67
C ARG A 43 2.58 1.38 -9.34
N PHE A 44 2.90 0.36 -8.56
CA PHE A 44 4.28 0.04 -8.19
C PHE A 44 5.13 -0.46 -9.36
N PHE A 45 4.50 -1.02 -10.40
CA PHE A 45 5.20 -1.41 -11.63
C PHE A 45 5.44 -0.21 -12.57
N SER A 46 4.53 0.77 -12.57
CA SER A 46 4.65 1.99 -13.38
C SER A 46 5.57 3.06 -12.79
N LEU A 47 5.86 2.98 -11.50
CA LEU A 47 6.80 3.84 -10.76
C LEU A 47 8.22 3.30 -10.86
#